data_AF-A0A933SDB5-F1
#
_entry.id   AF-A0A933SDB5-F1
#
_cell.length_a   1.000
_cell.length_b   1.000
_cell.length_c   1.000
_cell.angle_alpha   90.00
_cell.angle_beta   90.00
_cell.angle_gamma   90.00
#
_symmetry.space_group_name_H-M   'P 1'
#
loop_
_entity.id
_entity.type
_entity.pdbx_description
1 polymer ?
#
loop_
_entity_poly.entity_id
_entity_poly.type
_entity_poly.pdbx_seq_one_letter_code
_entity_poly.pdbx_strand_id
1 'polypeptide(L)'
;MEQGQSSGHLVNLQYAHLLRTVIQTHAGSFDGSLYDLKAVQSELEPGDSSRPALLATEYMGDVFLEQGRGDQALEQYEEVWPRALALVPRGDIVAELRRRMAECHHLAGKHAKAVEWCEGSLEHTRELGDRYEEAATYRVLAMAQAALGQHELARKAFDQGFTLYDEIETPYEWGKLWLAYGDWLAADSSGPYRNLSAAHEAYRVAIDHFEGMGAEYRLTQARARLEALDARVKNDGEEIASPRAKVRPVRRPRHSAETLRKAQWALETFGIVTRNRTMLDMLGELEAVAKSDLPVMVLGESGTGKELIAQGVHKLSGRVGRMVALNCSAIPASMLESEIFGHVKGSFTNAIADKPGLFEVADGGTIFLDEIGEMSPDLQAKLLRVLELGVVRRIGGTEDIRVRSRVVAATNRDRTAMQNGQGFRSDLYYRLAHAVYELPGLRARGDDVELLVEHFLAIFNREHGKSASLTPSARERLREYPWPGNIRQLRAVVEKMVVAAGPDGKLTPRDVPLEDAGKVPSGMMAELDAEEARRIRKALSDANGIKTAAAEILGISRTTLLGKMKRLGIE
;
A
#
# COMPACT_ATOMS: atom_id res chain seq x y z
N MET A 1 33.00 -3.09 26.36
CA MET A 1 32.14 -2.82 25.17
C MET A 1 31.52 -4.11 24.61
N GLU A 2 32.10 -5.30 24.81
CA GLU A 2 31.52 -6.57 24.35
C GLU A 2 30.25 -7.02 25.11
N GLN A 3 30.12 -6.72 26.41
CA GLN A 3 28.91 -7.08 27.18
C GLN A 3 27.64 -6.31 26.74
N GLY A 4 27.78 -5.10 26.19
CA GLY A 4 26.65 -4.29 25.71
C GLY A 4 26.15 -4.67 24.31
N GLN A 5 26.99 -5.32 23.49
CA GLN A 5 26.59 -5.83 22.17
C GLN A 5 25.85 -7.17 22.30
N SER A 6 26.21 -8.01 23.28
CA SER A 6 25.54 -9.28 23.58
C SER A 6 24.12 -9.07 24.13
N SER A 7 23.92 -8.12 25.06
CA SER A 7 22.59 -7.85 25.62
C SER A 7 21.62 -7.24 24.60
N GLY A 8 22.10 -6.36 23.71
CA GLY A 8 21.28 -5.78 22.64
C GLY A 8 20.87 -6.80 21.59
N HIS A 9 21.71 -7.79 21.28
CA HIS A 9 21.39 -8.87 20.37
C HIS A 9 20.32 -9.82 20.95
N LEU A 10 20.43 -10.13 22.25
CA LEU A 10 19.46 -10.97 22.97
C LEU A 10 18.07 -10.32 23.00
N VAL A 11 17.99 -9.02 23.33
CA VAL A 11 16.72 -8.29 23.34
C VAL A 11 16.08 -8.25 21.94
N ASN A 12 16.85 -8.05 20.88
CA ASN A 12 16.34 -8.07 19.51
C ASN A 12 15.82 -9.46 19.10
N LEU A 13 16.46 -10.53 19.56
CA LEU A 13 16.01 -11.91 19.33
C LEU A 13 14.68 -12.18 20.04
N GLN A 14 14.54 -11.73 21.29
CA GLN A 14 13.28 -11.85 22.06
C GLN A 14 12.10 -11.16 21.34
N TYR A 15 12.30 -9.93 20.85
CA TYR A 15 11.27 -9.24 20.07
C TYR A 15 10.95 -9.92 18.74
N ALA A 16 11.94 -10.54 18.08
CA ALA A 16 11.70 -11.32 16.86
C ALA A 16 10.81 -12.55 17.13
N HIS A 17 11.03 -13.25 18.25
CA HIS A 17 10.16 -14.35 18.69
C HIS A 17 8.74 -13.87 19.02
N LEU A 18 8.60 -12.72 19.71
CA LEU A 18 7.30 -12.12 20.01
C LEU A 18 6.53 -11.75 18.72
N LEU A 19 7.18 -11.13 17.73
CA LEU A 19 6.54 -10.82 16.45
C LEU A 19 6.15 -12.07 15.66
N ARG A 20 7.02 -13.08 15.64
CA ARG A 20 6.74 -14.36 14.97
C ARG A 20 5.55 -15.09 15.58
N THR A 21 5.40 -15.00 16.90
CA THR A 21 4.25 -15.55 17.64
C THR A 21 2.93 -15.00 17.11
N VAL A 22 2.82 -13.69 16.88
CA VAL A 22 1.57 -13.07 16.37
C VAL A 22 1.22 -13.62 14.99
N ILE A 23 2.20 -13.69 14.09
CA ILE A 23 2.02 -14.20 12.72
C ILE A 23 1.60 -15.68 12.75
N GLN A 24 2.32 -16.50 13.51
CA GLN A 24 2.02 -17.94 13.64
C GLN A 24 0.63 -18.17 14.23
N THR A 25 0.20 -17.34 15.18
CA THR A 25 -1.13 -17.43 15.79
C THR A 25 -2.23 -17.14 14.78
N HIS A 26 -2.06 -16.13 13.93
CA HIS A 26 -3.00 -15.84 12.84
C HIS A 26 -3.03 -16.93 11.76
N ALA A 27 -1.88 -17.57 11.49
CA ALA A 27 -1.78 -18.75 10.62
C ALA A 27 -2.31 -20.05 11.28
N GLY A 28 -2.69 -20.02 12.55
CA GLY A 28 -3.17 -21.21 13.29
C GLY A 28 -2.06 -22.15 13.77
N SER A 29 -0.79 -21.76 13.66
CA SER A 29 0.39 -22.50 14.14
C SER A 29 0.64 -22.26 15.64
N PHE A 30 -0.33 -22.61 16.49
CA PHE A 30 -0.26 -22.30 17.91
C PHE A 30 0.86 -23.00 18.68
N ASP A 31 1.22 -24.24 18.30
CA ASP A 31 2.35 -24.93 18.93
C ASP A 31 3.67 -24.22 18.65
N GLY A 32 3.82 -23.65 17.45
CA GLY A 32 4.94 -22.76 17.10
C GLY A 32 4.93 -21.49 17.94
N SER A 33 3.77 -20.84 18.07
CA SER A 33 3.62 -19.65 18.91
C SER A 33 4.03 -19.92 20.36
N LEU A 34 3.54 -21.01 20.95
CA LEU A 34 3.87 -21.41 22.32
C LEU A 34 5.34 -21.81 22.46
N TYR A 35 5.95 -22.41 21.44
CA TYR A 35 7.37 -22.71 21.43
C TYR A 35 8.21 -21.43 21.50
N ASP A 36 7.85 -20.43 20.71
CA ASP A 36 8.56 -19.14 20.67
C ASP A 36 8.43 -18.36 21.97
N LEU A 37 7.24 -18.33 22.55
CA LEU A 37 7.00 -17.68 23.83
C LEU A 37 7.76 -18.37 24.98
N LYS A 38 7.80 -19.71 24.98
CA LYS A 38 8.60 -20.47 25.95
C LYS A 38 10.10 -20.25 25.76
N ALA A 39 10.57 -20.09 24.52
CA ALA A 39 11.96 -19.75 24.25
C ALA A 39 12.31 -18.40 24.89
N VAL A 40 11.49 -17.37 24.69
CA VAL A 40 11.65 -16.07 25.34
C VAL A 40 11.65 -16.21 26.87
N GLN A 41 10.72 -16.97 27.44
CA GLN A 41 10.66 -17.20 28.90
C GLN A 41 11.87 -17.97 29.45
N SER A 42 12.44 -18.92 28.69
CA SER A 42 13.60 -19.71 29.12
C SER A 42 14.90 -18.92 29.16
N GLU A 43 14.95 -17.78 28.47
CA GLU A 43 16.09 -16.86 28.44
C GLU A 43 16.04 -15.81 29.57
N LEU A 44 14.96 -15.82 30.37
CA LEU A 44 14.72 -14.87 31.45
C LEU A 44 15.02 -15.50 32.82
N GLU A 45 15.60 -14.72 33.73
CA GLU A 45 15.86 -15.17 35.10
C GLU A 45 14.53 -15.36 35.87
N PRO A 46 14.45 -16.30 36.83
CA PRO A 46 13.26 -16.44 37.66
C PRO A 46 12.92 -15.14 38.40
N GLY A 47 11.73 -14.59 38.13
CA GLY A 47 11.30 -13.31 38.70
C GLY A 47 11.68 -12.06 37.88
N ASP A 48 12.23 -12.25 36.67
CA ASP A 48 12.48 -11.17 35.73
C ASP A 48 11.16 -10.42 35.40
N SER A 49 11.21 -9.09 35.53
CA SER A 49 10.09 -8.18 35.31
C SER A 49 10.29 -7.27 34.08
N SER A 50 11.24 -7.64 33.21
CA SER A 50 11.49 -6.94 31.96
C SER A 50 10.28 -6.96 31.02
N ARG A 51 10.22 -5.96 30.13
CA ARG A 51 9.12 -5.81 29.16
C ARG A 51 8.92 -7.06 28.28
N PRO A 52 9.97 -7.73 27.76
CA PRO A 52 9.80 -8.98 27.01
C PRO A 52 9.19 -10.12 27.85
N ALA A 53 9.52 -10.20 29.13
CA ALA A 53 8.94 -11.19 30.05
C ALA A 53 7.42 -11.01 30.19
N LEU A 54 6.99 -9.77 30.42
CA LEU A 54 5.57 -9.42 30.54
C LEU A 54 4.81 -9.68 29.24
N LEU A 55 5.37 -9.27 28.10
CA LEU A 55 4.77 -9.48 26.78
C LEU A 55 4.69 -10.97 26.42
N ALA A 56 5.68 -11.78 26.79
CA ALA A 56 5.66 -13.21 26.51
C ALA A 56 4.51 -13.92 27.25
N THR A 57 4.32 -13.61 28.53
CA THR A 57 3.20 -14.15 29.32
C THR A 57 1.84 -13.65 28.80
N GLU A 58 1.74 -12.36 28.46
CA GLU A 58 0.53 -11.78 27.85
C GLU A 58 0.17 -12.47 26.53
N TYR A 59 1.14 -12.61 25.62
CA TYR A 59 0.92 -13.25 24.31
C TYR A 59 0.61 -14.74 24.45
N MET A 60 1.13 -15.41 25.48
CA MET A 60 0.74 -16.79 25.77
C MET A 60 -0.73 -16.88 26.18
N GLY A 61 -1.20 -15.91 26.96
CA GLY A 61 -2.63 -15.73 27.21
C GLY A 61 -3.44 -15.54 25.93
N ASP A 62 -2.97 -14.69 25.01
CA ASP A 62 -3.65 -14.42 23.73
C ASP A 62 -3.73 -15.66 22.84
N VAL A 63 -2.67 -16.48 22.79
CA VAL A 63 -2.68 -17.76 22.08
C VAL A 63 -3.75 -18.70 22.65
N PHE A 64 -3.82 -18.84 23.98
CA PHE A 64 -4.84 -19.67 24.61
C PHE A 64 -6.25 -19.11 24.39
N LEU A 65 -6.41 -17.80 24.45
CA LEU A 65 -7.70 -17.13 24.25
C LEU A 65 -8.21 -17.35 22.82
N GLU A 66 -7.33 -17.23 21.80
CA GLU A 66 -7.66 -17.49 20.40
C GLU A 66 -8.05 -18.96 20.15
N GLN A 67 -7.47 -19.90 20.92
CA GLN A 67 -7.88 -21.32 20.92
C GLN A 67 -9.19 -21.60 21.67
N GLY A 68 -9.80 -20.60 22.31
CA GLY A 68 -10.97 -20.76 23.16
C GLY A 68 -10.68 -21.39 24.53
N ARG A 69 -9.40 -21.48 24.93
CA ARG A 69 -8.94 -22.04 26.22
C ARG A 69 -8.92 -20.97 27.30
N GLY A 70 -10.10 -20.44 27.62
CA GLY A 70 -10.28 -19.27 28.49
C GLY A 70 -9.67 -19.43 29.89
N ASP A 71 -9.73 -20.62 30.50
CA ASP A 71 -9.15 -20.84 31.84
C ASP A 71 -7.63 -20.70 31.83
N GLN A 72 -6.95 -21.25 30.81
CA GLN A 72 -5.49 -21.15 30.71
C GLN A 72 -5.04 -19.76 30.31
N ALA A 73 -5.81 -19.07 29.47
CA ALA A 73 -5.57 -17.67 29.17
C ALA A 73 -5.70 -16.80 30.44
N LEU A 74 -6.74 -17.03 31.24
CA LEU A 74 -6.97 -16.33 32.50
C LEU A 74 -5.81 -16.50 33.48
N GLU A 75 -5.26 -17.71 33.63
CA GLU A 75 -4.08 -17.95 34.46
C GLU A 75 -2.89 -17.07 34.05
N GLN A 76 -2.64 -16.92 32.75
CA GLN A 76 -1.56 -16.05 32.25
C GLN A 76 -1.84 -14.57 32.54
N TYR A 77 -3.06 -14.10 32.31
CA TYR A 77 -3.42 -12.70 32.55
C TYR A 77 -3.42 -12.34 34.04
N GLU A 78 -3.86 -13.24 34.92
CA GLU A 78 -3.83 -13.05 36.37
C GLU A 78 -2.39 -12.96 36.91
N GLU A 79 -1.42 -13.59 36.25
CA GLU A 79 0.00 -13.45 36.59
C GLU A 79 0.54 -12.03 36.26
N VAL A 80 0.14 -11.48 35.11
CA VAL A 80 0.61 -10.16 34.62
C VAL A 80 -0.13 -9.01 35.32
N TRP A 81 -1.39 -9.23 35.69
CA TRP A 81 -2.32 -8.19 36.16
C TRP A 81 -1.81 -7.33 37.34
N PRO A 82 -1.29 -7.90 38.46
CA PRO A 82 -0.80 -7.09 39.58
C PRO A 82 0.38 -6.19 39.18
N ARG A 83 1.21 -6.67 38.24
CA ARG A 83 2.39 -5.93 37.76
C ARG A 83 1.97 -4.78 36.85
N ALA A 84 1.03 -5.04 35.92
CA ALA A 84 0.46 -4.00 35.06
C ALA A 84 -0.18 -2.86 35.89
N LEU A 85 -0.97 -3.21 36.91
CA LEU A 85 -1.56 -2.25 37.83
C LEU A 85 -0.53 -1.45 38.63
N ALA A 86 0.58 -2.07 39.07
CA ALA A 86 1.62 -1.39 39.82
C ALA A 86 2.45 -0.44 38.94
N LEU A 87 2.70 -0.82 37.68
CA LEU A 87 3.57 -0.10 36.76
C LEU A 87 2.87 1.12 36.15
N VAL A 88 1.71 0.90 35.53
CA VAL A 88 0.94 1.94 34.84
C VAL A 88 -0.54 1.70 35.14
N PRO A 89 -1.02 2.07 36.35
CA PRO A 89 -2.40 1.81 36.77
C PRO A 89 -3.44 2.40 35.83
N ARG A 90 -3.05 3.45 35.09
CA ARG A 90 -3.87 4.09 34.07
C ARG A 90 -3.43 3.82 32.63
N GLY A 91 -2.64 2.78 32.37
CA GLY A 91 -2.10 2.48 31.05
C GLY A 91 -3.08 1.74 30.13
N ASP A 92 -2.76 1.71 28.85
CA ASP A 92 -3.39 0.90 27.79
C ASP A 92 -3.45 -0.60 28.18
N ILE A 93 -2.33 -1.15 28.65
CA ILE A 93 -2.22 -2.56 29.07
C ILE A 93 -3.27 -2.97 30.12
N VAL A 94 -3.68 -2.03 31.00
CA VAL A 94 -4.72 -2.31 32.02
C VAL A 94 -6.09 -2.44 31.38
N ALA A 95 -6.44 -1.58 30.42
CA ALA A 95 -7.68 -1.72 29.64
C ALA A 95 -7.69 -3.03 28.85
N GLU A 96 -6.60 -3.33 28.15
CA GLU A 96 -6.52 -4.53 27.33
C GLU A 96 -6.63 -5.81 28.16
N LEU A 97 -5.92 -5.90 29.30
CA LEU A 97 -6.03 -7.03 30.21
C LEU A 97 -7.44 -7.15 30.81
N ARG A 98 -8.11 -6.04 31.14
CA ARG A 98 -9.51 -6.07 31.60
C ARG A 98 -10.44 -6.68 30.56
N ARG A 99 -10.33 -6.26 29.29
CA ARG A 99 -11.11 -6.84 28.20
C ARG A 99 -10.79 -8.32 28.00
N ARG A 100 -9.51 -8.70 27.97
CA ARG A 100 -9.07 -10.10 27.79
C ARG A 100 -9.62 -11.00 28.89
N MET A 101 -9.52 -10.58 30.16
CA MET A 101 -10.09 -11.31 31.29
C MET A 101 -11.63 -11.35 31.24
N ALA A 102 -12.29 -10.30 30.77
CA ALA A 102 -13.73 -10.33 30.52
C ALA A 102 -14.10 -11.41 29.48
N GLU A 103 -13.31 -11.54 28.41
CA GLU A 103 -13.50 -12.56 27.38
C GLU A 103 -13.27 -13.98 27.96
N CYS A 104 -12.25 -14.17 28.79
CA CYS A 104 -12.07 -15.43 29.53
C CYS A 104 -13.26 -15.76 30.43
N HIS A 105 -13.77 -14.79 31.19
CA HIS A 105 -14.95 -14.98 32.03
C HIS A 105 -16.21 -15.30 31.22
N HIS A 106 -16.36 -14.69 30.05
CA HIS A 106 -17.46 -15.02 29.14
C HIS A 106 -17.35 -16.47 28.64
N LEU A 107 -16.17 -16.91 28.20
CA LEU A 107 -15.91 -18.30 27.77
C LEU A 107 -16.17 -19.32 28.89
N ALA A 108 -15.87 -18.96 30.14
CA ALA A 108 -16.14 -19.79 31.31
C ALA A 108 -17.61 -19.77 31.78
N GLY A 109 -18.52 -19.14 31.02
CA GLY A 109 -19.95 -19.02 31.37
C GLY A 109 -20.26 -18.00 32.49
N LYS A 110 -19.25 -17.25 32.97
CA LYS A 110 -19.39 -16.24 34.04
C LYS A 110 -19.76 -14.89 33.46
N HIS A 111 -20.88 -14.82 32.71
CA HIS A 111 -21.23 -13.65 31.90
C HIS A 111 -21.46 -12.37 32.70
N ALA A 112 -22.05 -12.44 33.90
CA ALA A 112 -22.21 -11.26 34.77
C ALA A 112 -20.85 -10.66 35.18
N LYS A 113 -19.87 -11.53 35.49
CA LYS A 113 -18.50 -11.10 35.77
C LYS A 113 -17.84 -10.50 34.53
N ALA A 114 -18.06 -11.08 33.35
CA ALA A 114 -17.56 -10.51 32.10
C ALA A 114 -18.10 -9.08 31.85
N VAL A 115 -19.38 -8.82 32.13
CA VAL A 115 -19.97 -7.48 32.03
C VAL A 115 -19.27 -6.48 32.96
N GLU A 116 -19.09 -6.83 34.23
CA GLU A 116 -18.38 -5.98 35.22
C GLU A 116 -16.97 -5.60 34.74
N TRP A 117 -16.21 -6.58 34.23
CA TRP A 117 -14.87 -6.34 33.70
C TRP A 117 -14.87 -5.49 32.43
N CYS A 118 -15.86 -5.67 31.55
CA CYS A 118 -16.05 -4.82 30.37
C CYS A 118 -16.38 -3.38 30.74
N GLU A 119 -17.27 -3.15 31.71
CA GLU A 119 -17.63 -1.80 32.19
C GLU A 119 -16.41 -1.07 32.73
N GLY A 120 -15.60 -1.76 33.54
CA GLY A 120 -14.33 -1.23 34.02
C GLY A 120 -13.31 -0.98 32.90
N SER A 121 -13.30 -1.78 31.83
CA SER A 121 -12.43 -1.52 30.68
C SER A 121 -12.91 -0.29 29.88
N LEU A 122 -14.22 -0.17 29.61
CA LEU A 122 -14.80 0.96 28.88
C LEU A 122 -14.59 2.30 29.59
N GLU A 123 -14.70 2.33 30.92
CA GLU A 123 -14.35 3.52 31.71
C GLU A 123 -12.90 3.94 31.43
N HIS A 124 -12.00 2.97 31.47
CA HIS A 124 -10.57 3.18 31.30
C HIS A 124 -10.18 3.61 29.88
N THR A 125 -10.71 2.94 28.86
CA THR A 125 -10.41 3.26 27.44
C THR A 125 -10.93 4.62 27.03
N ARG A 126 -12.09 5.06 27.57
CA ARG A 126 -12.64 6.39 27.29
C ARG A 126 -11.81 7.50 27.92
N GLU A 127 -11.30 7.30 29.13
CA GLU A 127 -10.36 8.25 29.75
C GLU A 127 -9.07 8.38 28.93
N LEU A 128 -8.59 7.28 28.37
CA LEU A 128 -7.39 7.26 27.52
C LEU A 128 -7.61 7.75 26.09
N GLY A 129 -8.87 7.80 25.63
CA GLY A 129 -9.18 8.01 24.22
C GLY A 129 -8.75 6.84 23.33
N ASP A 130 -8.57 5.65 23.90
CA ASP A 130 -8.23 4.43 23.15
C ASP A 130 -9.49 3.84 22.52
N ARG A 131 -9.81 4.37 21.34
CA ARG A 131 -11.03 3.97 20.61
C ARG A 131 -10.95 2.54 20.08
N TYR A 132 -9.73 2.01 19.87
CA TYR A 132 -9.54 0.64 19.39
C TYR A 132 -9.96 -0.35 20.46
N GLU A 133 -9.41 -0.20 21.66
CA GLU A 133 -9.70 -1.10 22.77
C GLU A 133 -11.13 -0.90 23.30
N GLU A 134 -11.67 0.33 23.22
CA GLU A 134 -13.08 0.59 23.49
C GLU A 134 -13.99 -0.24 22.57
N ALA A 135 -13.72 -0.25 21.27
CA ALA A 135 -14.49 -1.00 20.28
C ALA A 135 -14.39 -2.52 20.51
N ALA A 136 -13.18 -3.02 20.82
CA ALA A 136 -12.95 -4.43 21.13
C ALA A 136 -13.69 -4.85 22.41
N THR A 137 -13.80 -3.95 23.38
CA THR A 137 -14.53 -4.18 24.63
C THR A 137 -16.02 -4.27 24.42
N TYR A 138 -16.60 -3.43 23.55
CA TYR A 138 -18.03 -3.53 23.21
C TYR A 138 -18.41 -4.87 22.57
N ARG A 139 -17.51 -5.51 21.81
CA ARG A 139 -17.73 -6.87 21.27
C ARG A 139 -17.99 -7.86 22.40
N VAL A 140 -17.09 -7.90 23.38
CA VAL A 140 -17.16 -8.83 24.52
C VAL A 140 -18.37 -8.51 25.40
N LEU A 141 -18.62 -7.22 25.66
CA LEU A 141 -19.79 -6.76 26.40
C LEU A 141 -21.09 -7.22 25.72
N ALA A 142 -21.19 -7.07 24.41
CA ALA A 142 -22.37 -7.47 23.64
C ALA A 142 -22.61 -8.99 23.73
N MET A 143 -21.55 -9.80 23.61
CA MET A 143 -21.61 -11.25 23.76
C MET A 143 -22.06 -11.65 25.18
N ALA A 144 -21.52 -11.04 26.22
CA ALA A 144 -21.89 -11.32 27.60
C ALA A 144 -23.34 -10.92 27.92
N GLN A 145 -23.77 -9.74 27.47
CA GLN A 145 -25.14 -9.25 27.57
C GLN A 145 -26.13 -10.17 26.84
N ALA A 146 -25.76 -10.63 25.63
CA ALA A 146 -26.57 -11.57 24.87
C ALA A 146 -26.77 -12.90 25.62
N ALA A 147 -25.68 -13.43 26.21
CA ALA A 147 -25.72 -14.68 26.96
C ALA A 147 -26.54 -14.57 28.27
N LEU A 148 -26.66 -13.38 28.85
CA LEU A 148 -27.54 -13.09 29.99
C LEU A 148 -29.02 -12.89 29.58
N GLY A 149 -29.35 -12.98 28.30
CA GLY A 149 -30.70 -12.70 27.79
C GLY A 149 -31.04 -11.20 27.71
N GLN A 150 -30.06 -10.30 27.90
CA GLN A 150 -30.23 -8.85 27.89
C GLN A 150 -30.15 -8.30 26.46
N HIS A 151 -31.06 -8.75 25.58
CA HIS A 151 -30.94 -8.57 24.13
C HIS A 151 -30.89 -7.10 23.66
N GLU A 152 -31.61 -6.19 24.31
CA GLU A 152 -31.56 -4.77 23.92
C GLU A 152 -30.20 -4.13 24.24
N LEU A 153 -29.61 -4.50 25.38
CA LEU A 153 -28.29 -4.04 25.79
C LEU A 153 -27.20 -4.65 24.91
N ALA A 154 -27.33 -5.94 24.55
CA ALA A 154 -26.46 -6.59 23.58
C ALA A 154 -26.47 -5.87 22.23
N ARG A 155 -27.67 -5.55 21.70
CA ARG A 155 -27.80 -4.77 20.46
C ARG A 155 -27.09 -3.42 20.57
N LYS A 156 -27.34 -2.66 21.65
CA LYS A 156 -26.72 -1.34 21.85
C LYS A 156 -25.19 -1.45 21.90
N ALA A 157 -24.65 -2.47 22.58
CA ALA A 157 -23.21 -2.71 22.64
C ALA A 157 -22.62 -3.04 21.25
N PHE A 158 -23.27 -3.92 20.47
CA PHE A 158 -22.86 -4.18 19.08
C PHE A 158 -22.86 -2.90 18.24
N ASP A 159 -23.92 -2.09 18.31
CA ASP A 159 -24.03 -0.83 17.56
C ASP A 159 -22.93 0.17 17.93
N GLN A 160 -22.54 0.25 19.21
CA GLN A 160 -21.42 1.08 19.67
C GLN A 160 -20.08 0.59 19.13
N GLY A 161 -19.78 -0.71 19.27
CA GLY A 161 -18.54 -1.29 18.73
C GLY A 161 -18.42 -1.06 17.23
N PHE A 162 -19.52 -1.21 16.50
CA PHE A 162 -19.57 -0.94 15.07
C PHE A 162 -19.38 0.53 14.70
N THR A 163 -19.95 1.46 15.48
CA THR A 163 -19.79 2.90 15.24
C THR A 163 -18.32 3.30 15.38
N LEU A 164 -17.62 2.73 16.36
CA LEU A 164 -16.20 2.97 16.55
C LEU A 164 -15.35 2.34 15.43
N TYR A 165 -15.61 1.09 15.03
CA TYR A 165 -14.83 0.46 13.95
C TYR A 165 -15.07 1.05 12.57
N ASP A 166 -16.24 1.65 12.30
CA ASP A 166 -16.45 2.42 11.07
C ASP A 166 -15.46 3.61 10.96
N GLU A 167 -14.88 4.04 12.08
CA GLU A 167 -13.92 5.15 12.14
C GLU A 167 -12.46 4.67 12.29
N ILE A 168 -12.20 3.38 12.56
CA ILE A 168 -10.88 2.85 12.94
C ILE A 168 -10.47 1.68 12.03
N GLU A 169 -9.37 1.82 11.30
CA GLU A 169 -8.90 0.83 10.30
C GLU A 169 -8.22 -0.41 10.95
N THR A 170 -8.99 -1.27 11.62
CA THR A 170 -8.46 -2.51 12.24
C THR A 170 -9.22 -3.76 11.76
N PRO A 171 -8.82 -4.35 10.61
CA PRO A 171 -9.62 -5.38 9.96
C PRO A 171 -9.77 -6.67 10.80
N TYR A 172 -8.80 -7.01 11.66
CA TYR A 172 -8.88 -8.20 12.53
C TYR A 172 -10.01 -8.14 13.55
N GLU A 173 -9.99 -7.12 14.39
CA GLU A 173 -11.03 -6.97 15.42
C GLU A 173 -12.38 -6.60 14.81
N TRP A 174 -12.39 -5.90 13.67
CA TRP A 174 -13.63 -5.67 12.94
C TRP A 174 -14.24 -6.96 12.41
N GLY A 175 -13.41 -7.86 11.85
CA GLY A 175 -13.82 -9.21 11.47
C GLY A 175 -14.35 -10.01 12.65
N LYS A 176 -13.70 -9.94 13.83
CA LYS A 176 -14.16 -10.59 15.06
C LYS A 176 -15.50 -10.03 15.55
N LEU A 177 -15.73 -8.72 15.44
CA LEU A 177 -17.02 -8.11 15.77
C LEU A 177 -18.13 -8.60 14.84
N TRP A 178 -17.89 -8.63 13.53
CA TRP A 178 -18.86 -9.16 12.57
C TRP A 178 -19.14 -10.64 12.79
N LEU A 179 -18.12 -11.44 13.12
CA LEU A 179 -18.27 -12.85 13.44
C LEU A 179 -19.14 -13.05 14.67
N ALA A 180 -18.87 -12.33 15.76
CA ALA A 180 -19.65 -12.37 16.99
C ALA A 180 -21.10 -11.88 16.78
N TYR A 181 -21.29 -10.86 15.94
CA TYR A 181 -22.60 -10.36 15.57
C TYR A 181 -23.39 -11.39 14.77
N GLY A 182 -22.75 -12.07 13.83
CA GLY A 182 -23.34 -13.18 13.07
C GLY A 182 -23.75 -14.33 14.00
N ASP A 183 -22.88 -14.73 14.92
CA ASP A 183 -23.14 -15.77 15.91
C ASP A 183 -24.35 -15.41 16.79
N TRP A 184 -24.45 -14.15 17.22
CA TRP A 184 -25.63 -13.66 17.92
C TRP A 184 -26.87 -13.74 17.03
N LEU A 185 -26.87 -13.16 15.84
CA LEU A 185 -28.07 -13.13 14.97
C LEU A 185 -28.55 -14.54 14.55
N ALA A 186 -27.65 -15.52 14.45
CA ALA A 186 -27.97 -16.91 14.12
C ALA A 186 -28.47 -17.77 15.30
N ALA A 187 -28.31 -17.28 16.53
CA ALA A 187 -28.70 -17.99 17.74
C ALA A 187 -30.20 -17.86 18.04
N ASP A 188 -30.83 -18.97 18.43
CA ASP A 188 -32.24 -18.97 18.85
C ASP A 188 -32.47 -18.14 20.13
N SER A 189 -31.43 -18.05 20.96
CA SER A 189 -31.41 -17.22 22.16
C SER A 189 -31.45 -15.73 21.87
N SER A 190 -31.37 -15.26 20.62
CA SER A 190 -31.39 -13.83 20.29
C SER A 190 -32.78 -13.20 20.25
N GLY A 191 -33.81 -14.00 20.54
CA GLY A 191 -35.19 -13.55 20.70
C GLY A 191 -35.67 -12.74 19.49
N PRO A 192 -36.11 -11.49 19.66
CA PRO A 192 -36.69 -10.69 18.57
C PRO A 192 -35.66 -10.22 17.53
N TYR A 193 -34.36 -10.36 17.81
CA TYR A 193 -33.28 -9.91 16.91
C TYR A 193 -32.71 -11.04 16.04
N ARG A 194 -33.12 -12.29 16.26
CA ARG A 194 -32.70 -13.43 15.43
C ARG A 194 -32.97 -13.12 13.95
N ASN A 195 -31.93 -13.21 13.12
CA ASN A 195 -32.00 -12.87 11.70
C ASN A 195 -30.92 -13.62 10.92
N LEU A 196 -31.30 -14.76 10.33
CA LEU A 196 -30.36 -15.62 9.60
C LEU A 196 -29.81 -14.95 8.32
N SER A 197 -30.59 -14.09 7.66
CA SER A 197 -30.10 -13.34 6.49
C SER A 197 -28.98 -12.38 6.87
N ALA A 198 -29.16 -11.65 7.96
CA ALA A 198 -28.17 -10.71 8.45
C ALA A 198 -26.97 -11.44 9.05
N ALA A 199 -27.19 -12.59 9.71
CA ALA A 199 -26.10 -13.45 10.17
C ALA A 199 -25.23 -13.95 9.01
N HIS A 200 -25.87 -14.42 7.93
CA HIS A 200 -25.18 -14.86 6.72
C HIS A 200 -24.32 -13.75 6.12
N GLU A 201 -24.85 -12.53 5.94
CA GLU A 201 -24.04 -11.42 5.42
C GLU A 201 -22.94 -10.99 6.42
N ALA A 202 -23.20 -11.03 7.73
CA ALA A 202 -22.19 -10.73 8.74
C ALA A 202 -21.00 -11.70 8.66
N TYR A 203 -21.26 -13.00 8.46
CA TYR A 203 -20.20 -13.99 8.24
C TYR A 203 -19.41 -13.74 6.96
N ARG A 204 -20.07 -13.35 5.86
CA ARG A 204 -19.38 -12.98 4.62
C ARG A 204 -18.46 -11.77 4.81
N VAL A 205 -18.92 -10.74 5.51
CA VAL A 205 -18.09 -9.56 5.80
C VAL A 205 -16.91 -9.94 6.70
N ALA A 206 -17.11 -10.80 7.70
CA ALA A 206 -16.02 -11.32 8.53
C ALA A 206 -14.99 -12.11 7.70
N ILE A 207 -15.45 -12.94 6.76
CA ILE A 207 -14.58 -13.67 5.81
C ILE A 207 -13.74 -12.69 4.99
N ASP A 208 -14.36 -11.66 4.40
CA ASP A 208 -13.65 -10.66 3.60
C ASP A 208 -12.53 -9.97 4.41
N HIS A 209 -12.80 -9.66 5.69
CA HIS A 209 -11.81 -9.07 6.60
C HIS A 209 -10.65 -10.01 6.93
N PHE A 210 -10.93 -11.28 7.25
CA PHE A 210 -9.88 -12.25 7.59
C PHE A 210 -9.05 -12.67 6.37
N GLU A 211 -9.70 -12.81 5.20
CA GLU A 211 -9.03 -13.11 3.94
C GLU A 211 -8.08 -11.99 3.51
N GLY A 212 -8.51 -10.73 3.61
CA GLY A 212 -7.69 -9.56 3.28
C GLY A 212 -6.42 -9.40 4.14
N MET A 213 -6.31 -10.08 5.28
CA MET A 213 -5.12 -10.05 6.14
C MET A 213 -4.33 -11.37 6.17
N GLY A 214 -4.81 -12.42 5.49
CA GLY A 214 -4.20 -13.74 5.61
C GLY A 214 -4.35 -14.36 7.01
N ALA A 215 -5.41 -14.03 7.76
CA ALA A 215 -5.69 -14.62 9.08
C ALA A 215 -6.34 -16.00 8.92
N GLU A 216 -5.59 -16.98 8.41
CA GLU A 216 -6.08 -18.30 7.97
C GLU A 216 -6.90 -19.03 9.03
N TYR A 217 -6.51 -18.95 10.31
CA TYR A 217 -7.25 -19.61 11.38
C TYR A 217 -8.68 -19.06 11.53
N ARG A 218 -8.81 -17.73 11.60
CA ARG A 218 -10.11 -17.06 11.72
C ARG A 218 -10.93 -17.15 10.44
N LEU A 219 -10.27 -17.11 9.28
CA LEU A 219 -10.91 -17.35 7.99
C LEU A 219 -11.57 -18.73 7.94
N THR A 220 -10.86 -19.77 8.39
CA THR A 220 -11.39 -21.14 8.48
C THR A 220 -12.59 -21.21 9.42
N GLN A 221 -12.49 -20.59 10.60
CA GLN A 221 -13.59 -20.51 11.56
C GLN A 221 -14.83 -19.79 11.01
N ALA A 222 -14.66 -18.70 10.27
CA ALA A 222 -15.75 -17.93 9.69
C ALA A 222 -16.43 -18.68 8.54
N ARG A 223 -15.65 -19.34 7.67
CA ARG A 223 -16.19 -20.22 6.61
C ARG A 223 -17.01 -21.36 7.20
N ALA A 224 -16.53 -22.01 8.26
CA ALA A 224 -17.26 -23.08 8.92
C ALA A 224 -18.61 -22.63 9.50
N ARG A 225 -18.70 -21.41 10.05
CA ARG A 225 -19.97 -20.83 10.54
C ARG A 225 -20.95 -20.55 9.41
N LEU A 226 -20.46 -20.01 8.28
CA LEU A 226 -21.27 -19.78 7.10
C LEU A 226 -21.81 -21.10 6.52
N GLU A 227 -20.95 -22.11 6.37
CA GLU A 227 -21.35 -23.44 5.89
C GLU A 227 -22.37 -24.11 6.82
N ALA A 228 -22.18 -24.01 8.15
CA ALA A 228 -23.13 -24.53 9.12
C ALA A 228 -24.48 -23.81 9.03
N LEU A 229 -24.49 -22.49 8.83
CA LEU A 229 -25.72 -21.71 8.65
C LEU A 229 -26.42 -22.10 7.33
N ASP A 230 -25.69 -22.24 6.23
CA ASP A 230 -26.23 -22.68 4.94
C ASP A 230 -26.85 -24.07 5.02
N ALA A 231 -26.24 -24.98 5.77
CA ALA A 231 -26.77 -26.31 6.01
C ALA A 231 -28.08 -26.25 6.81
N ARG A 232 -28.16 -25.42 7.86
CA ARG A 232 -29.39 -25.20 8.64
C ARG A 232 -30.53 -24.67 7.77
N VAL A 233 -30.26 -23.62 6.98
CA VAL A 233 -31.27 -23.02 6.08
C VAL A 233 -31.78 -24.02 5.04
N LYS A 234 -30.89 -24.84 4.47
CA LYS A 234 -31.26 -25.85 3.45
C LYS A 234 -31.99 -27.07 4.03
N ASN A 235 -31.55 -27.57 5.18
CA ASN A 235 -32.00 -28.87 5.71
C ASN A 235 -33.24 -28.73 6.62
N ASP A 236 -33.32 -27.65 7.40
CA ASP A 236 -34.37 -27.48 8.40
C ASP A 236 -35.57 -26.71 7.85
N GLY A 237 -35.50 -26.27 6.59
CA GLY A 237 -36.55 -25.51 5.91
C GLY A 237 -36.83 -24.15 6.58
N GLU A 238 -35.86 -23.61 7.34
CA GLU A 238 -36.01 -22.30 7.99
C GLU A 238 -36.20 -21.22 6.91
N GLU A 239 -37.36 -20.57 6.90
CA GLU A 239 -37.54 -19.36 6.09
C GLU A 239 -36.51 -18.31 6.52
N ILE A 240 -35.90 -17.66 5.54
CA ILE A 240 -35.11 -16.43 5.72
C ILE A 240 -36.08 -15.33 6.16
N ALA A 241 -36.51 -15.38 7.42
CA ALA A 241 -37.55 -14.50 7.94
C ALA A 241 -37.02 -13.07 7.97
N SER A 242 -37.80 -12.14 7.40
CA SER A 242 -37.58 -10.71 7.63
C SER A 242 -37.86 -10.39 9.10
N PRO A 243 -37.03 -9.54 9.73
CA PRO A 243 -36.94 -9.46 11.18
C PRO A 243 -38.20 -8.87 11.85
N ARG A 244 -38.46 -9.26 13.12
CA ARG A 244 -39.49 -8.62 13.97
C ARG A 244 -39.02 -7.28 14.57
N ALA A 245 -37.71 -7.06 14.70
CA ALA A 245 -37.09 -5.82 15.21
C ALA A 245 -36.03 -5.27 14.24
N LYS A 246 -35.80 -3.95 14.23
CA LYS A 246 -34.76 -3.34 13.39
C LYS A 246 -33.37 -3.78 13.86
N VAL A 247 -32.63 -4.43 12.97
CA VAL A 247 -31.22 -4.80 13.12
C VAL A 247 -30.36 -3.83 12.29
N ARG A 248 -29.10 -3.57 12.69
CA ARG A 248 -28.19 -2.74 11.88
C ARG A 248 -28.09 -3.36 10.49
N PRO A 249 -28.32 -2.61 9.40
CA PRO A 249 -28.15 -3.16 8.07
C PRO A 249 -26.70 -3.60 7.93
N VAL A 250 -26.48 -4.88 7.62
CA VAL A 250 -25.16 -5.38 7.26
C VAL A 250 -24.82 -4.77 5.92
N ARG A 251 -24.11 -3.64 5.97
CA ARG A 251 -23.54 -3.03 4.78
C ARG A 251 -22.16 -3.65 4.64
N ARG A 252 -21.89 -4.28 3.51
CA ARG A 252 -20.50 -4.48 3.09
C ARG A 252 -19.77 -3.15 3.27
N PRO A 253 -18.52 -3.15 3.77
CA PRO A 253 -17.78 -1.91 3.99
C PRO A 253 -17.96 -1.03 2.75
N ARG A 254 -18.58 0.16 2.93
CA ARG A 254 -18.75 1.16 1.85
C ARG A 254 -17.40 1.45 1.17
N HIS A 255 -16.33 1.26 1.93
CA HIS A 255 -14.95 1.37 1.48
C HIS A 255 -14.56 0.42 0.35
N SER A 256 -15.15 -0.77 0.18
CA SER A 256 -14.80 -1.63 -0.97
C SER A 256 -15.30 -1.04 -2.30
N ALA A 257 -16.56 -0.57 -2.36
CA ALA A 257 -17.11 0.05 -3.57
C ALA A 257 -16.49 1.42 -3.86
N GLU A 258 -16.22 2.22 -2.83
CA GLU A 258 -15.54 3.51 -2.99
C GLU A 258 -14.09 3.34 -3.41
N THR A 259 -13.34 2.44 -2.78
CA THR A 259 -11.96 2.10 -3.19
C THR A 259 -11.94 1.54 -4.61
N LEU A 260 -12.87 0.66 -4.99
CA LEU A 260 -12.97 0.18 -6.36
C LEU A 260 -13.30 1.31 -7.35
N ARG A 261 -14.20 2.23 -6.99
CA ARG A 261 -14.53 3.40 -7.80
C ARG A 261 -13.33 4.34 -7.94
N LYS A 262 -12.63 4.64 -6.85
CA LYS A 262 -11.41 5.45 -6.83
C LYS A 262 -10.29 4.78 -7.62
N ALA A 263 -10.10 3.46 -7.48
CA ALA A 263 -9.12 2.68 -8.23
C ALA A 263 -9.42 2.68 -9.74
N GLN A 264 -10.70 2.53 -10.11
CA GLN A 264 -11.11 2.62 -11.50
C GLN A 264 -10.88 4.03 -12.07
N TRP A 265 -11.23 5.06 -11.32
CA TRP A 265 -10.95 6.45 -11.69
C TRP A 265 -9.43 6.71 -11.82
N ALA A 266 -8.61 6.18 -10.91
CA ALA A 266 -7.15 6.29 -10.97
C ALA A 266 -6.58 5.65 -12.25
N LEU A 267 -7.10 4.47 -12.61
CA LEU A 267 -6.74 3.78 -13.85
C LEU A 267 -7.16 4.57 -15.09
N GLU A 268 -8.39 5.06 -15.14
CA GLU A 268 -8.94 5.79 -16.31
C GLU A 268 -8.31 7.18 -16.49
N THR A 269 -7.95 7.83 -15.38
CA THR A 269 -7.44 9.20 -15.38
C THR A 269 -5.93 9.25 -15.50
N PHE A 270 -5.21 8.47 -14.69
CA PHE A 270 -3.76 8.49 -14.60
C PHE A 270 -3.09 7.28 -15.25
N GLY A 271 -3.81 6.20 -15.54
CA GLY A 271 -3.21 4.92 -15.92
C GLY A 271 -2.57 4.19 -14.73
N ILE A 272 -2.93 4.55 -13.50
CA ILE A 272 -2.36 3.97 -12.28
C ILE A 272 -3.26 2.83 -11.80
N VAL A 273 -2.67 1.62 -11.74
CA VAL A 273 -3.29 0.44 -11.14
C VAL A 273 -2.89 0.38 -9.67
N THR A 274 -3.85 0.59 -8.77
CA THR A 274 -3.61 0.55 -7.32
C THR A 274 -4.92 0.33 -6.57
N ARG A 275 -4.85 -0.33 -5.41
CA ARG A 275 -5.89 -0.33 -4.37
C ARG A 275 -5.40 0.29 -3.07
N ASN A 276 -4.14 0.74 -3.05
CA ASN A 276 -3.54 1.37 -1.89
C ASN A 276 -4.23 2.72 -1.56
N ARG A 277 -4.76 2.85 -0.34
CA ARG A 277 -5.53 4.04 0.07
C ARG A 277 -4.71 5.32 0.03
N THR A 278 -3.48 5.30 0.52
CA THR A 278 -2.57 6.45 0.48
C THR A 278 -2.35 6.95 -0.93
N MET A 279 -2.17 6.03 -1.90
CA MET A 279 -2.11 6.39 -3.32
C MET A 279 -3.42 7.00 -3.81
N LEU A 280 -4.58 6.39 -3.49
CA LEU A 280 -5.88 6.88 -3.97
C LEU A 280 -6.25 8.25 -3.40
N ASP A 281 -5.95 8.52 -2.13
CA ASP A 281 -6.23 9.80 -1.49
C ASP A 281 -5.29 10.89 -2.01
N MET A 282 -4.00 10.57 -2.20
CA MET A 282 -3.04 11.46 -2.88
C MET A 282 -3.52 11.85 -4.28
N LEU A 283 -4.02 10.90 -5.07
CA LEU A 283 -4.56 11.18 -6.40
C LEU A 283 -5.80 12.08 -6.31
N GLY A 284 -6.67 11.88 -5.31
CA GLY A 284 -7.83 12.74 -5.07
C GLY A 284 -7.44 14.19 -4.76
N GLU A 285 -6.43 14.40 -3.91
CA GLU A 285 -5.89 15.75 -3.64
C GLU A 285 -5.25 16.37 -4.89
N LEU A 286 -4.52 15.56 -5.65
CA LEU A 286 -3.87 15.97 -6.88
C LEU A 286 -4.89 16.43 -7.93
N GLU A 287 -6.12 15.90 -7.94
CA GLU A 287 -7.19 16.36 -8.83
C GLU A 287 -7.54 17.84 -8.61
N ALA A 288 -7.63 18.27 -7.36
CA ALA A 288 -7.90 19.66 -7.02
C ALA A 288 -6.72 20.57 -7.43
N VAL A 289 -5.48 20.14 -7.14
CA VAL A 289 -4.27 20.88 -7.53
C VAL A 289 -4.11 20.91 -9.04
N ALA A 290 -4.50 19.87 -9.77
CA ALA A 290 -4.41 19.81 -11.22
C ALA A 290 -5.23 20.92 -11.91
N LYS A 291 -6.31 21.41 -11.28
CA LYS A 291 -7.14 22.52 -11.82
C LYS A 291 -6.53 23.91 -11.59
N SER A 292 -5.41 24.01 -10.87
CA SER A 292 -4.67 25.25 -10.62
C SER A 292 -3.44 25.40 -11.55
N ASP A 293 -2.82 26.58 -11.52
CA ASP A 293 -1.54 26.87 -12.18
C ASP A 293 -0.31 26.56 -11.31
N LEU A 294 -0.52 25.97 -10.12
CA LEU A 294 0.58 25.67 -9.21
C LEU A 294 1.55 24.64 -9.82
N PRO A 295 2.87 24.85 -9.67
CA PRO A 295 3.87 23.83 -9.96
C PRO A 295 3.64 22.60 -9.08
N VAL A 296 3.83 21.41 -9.68
CA VAL A 296 3.69 20.13 -8.98
C VAL A 296 5.06 19.46 -8.92
N MET A 297 5.50 19.07 -7.74
CA MET A 297 6.73 18.29 -7.50
C MET A 297 6.35 16.86 -7.11
N VAL A 298 6.88 15.88 -7.85
CA VAL A 298 6.63 14.45 -7.65
C VAL A 298 7.90 13.79 -7.14
N LEU A 299 7.91 13.38 -5.89
CA LEU A 299 9.02 12.67 -5.26
C LEU A 299 8.79 11.16 -5.36
N GLY A 300 9.86 10.39 -5.44
CA GLY A 300 9.79 8.94 -5.30
C GLY A 300 10.89 8.20 -6.02
N GLU A 301 11.07 6.93 -5.66
CA GLU A 301 12.07 6.03 -6.24
C GLU A 301 11.90 5.87 -7.77
N SER A 302 12.94 5.38 -8.45
CA SER A 302 12.84 5.08 -9.88
C SER A 302 11.87 3.93 -10.12
N GLY A 303 11.07 4.02 -11.19
CA GLY A 303 10.11 2.98 -11.57
C GLY A 303 8.79 2.97 -10.79
N THR A 304 8.49 4.01 -10.01
CA THR A 304 7.24 4.15 -9.22
C THR A 304 6.04 4.71 -9.99
N GLY A 305 6.25 5.22 -11.22
CA GLY A 305 5.19 5.77 -12.08
C GLY A 305 5.06 7.30 -12.08
N LYS A 306 6.13 8.05 -11.75
CA LYS A 306 6.11 9.53 -11.71
C LYS A 306 5.64 10.19 -13.03
N GLU A 307 5.93 9.59 -14.18
CA GLU A 307 5.48 10.10 -15.49
C GLU A 307 3.95 10.02 -15.64
N LEU A 308 3.31 8.96 -15.12
CA LEU A 308 1.85 8.79 -15.15
C LEU A 308 1.14 9.89 -14.34
N ILE A 309 1.75 10.30 -13.23
CA ILE A 309 1.26 11.44 -12.43
C ILE A 309 1.29 12.72 -13.27
N ALA A 310 2.41 13.00 -13.95
CA ALA A 310 2.52 14.19 -14.79
C ALA A 310 1.52 14.20 -15.95
N GLN A 311 1.29 13.04 -16.57
CA GLN A 311 0.27 12.86 -17.61
C GLN A 311 -1.14 13.12 -17.08
N GLY A 312 -1.48 12.56 -15.91
CA GLY A 312 -2.78 12.79 -15.28
C GLY A 312 -2.99 14.25 -14.85
N VAL A 313 -1.97 14.90 -14.29
CA VAL A 313 -2.01 16.35 -13.97
C VAL A 313 -2.29 17.17 -15.22
N HIS A 314 -1.61 16.87 -16.33
CA HIS A 314 -1.86 17.55 -17.60
C HIS A 314 -3.30 17.34 -18.07
N LYS A 315 -3.77 16.09 -18.10
CA LYS A 315 -5.15 15.71 -18.50
C LYS A 315 -6.21 16.44 -17.67
N LEU A 316 -6.03 16.49 -16.36
CA LEU A 316 -6.99 17.11 -15.43
C LEU A 316 -6.94 18.65 -15.42
N SER A 317 -5.85 19.24 -15.91
CA SER A 317 -5.70 20.71 -15.94
C SER A 317 -6.57 21.42 -16.97
N GLY A 318 -7.11 20.70 -17.96
CA GLY A 318 -7.89 21.29 -19.05
C GLY A 318 -7.08 22.17 -20.02
N ARG A 319 -5.75 22.17 -19.91
CA ARG A 319 -4.86 22.91 -20.82
C ARG A 319 -4.92 22.35 -22.24
N VAL A 320 -5.01 23.23 -23.23
CA VAL A 320 -5.10 22.87 -24.66
C VAL A 320 -3.73 22.72 -25.33
N GLY A 321 -2.68 23.33 -24.77
CA GLY A 321 -1.31 23.16 -25.27
C GLY A 321 -0.77 21.76 -24.97
N ARG A 322 0.25 21.32 -25.70
CA ARG A 322 0.78 19.96 -25.55
C ARG A 322 1.56 19.76 -24.25
N MET A 323 1.54 18.54 -23.73
CA MET A 323 2.52 18.12 -22.72
C MET A 323 3.86 17.82 -23.37
N VAL A 324 4.94 18.34 -22.80
CA VAL A 324 6.32 18.10 -23.23
C VAL A 324 7.08 17.46 -22.08
N ALA A 325 7.54 16.22 -22.26
CA ALA A 325 8.34 15.51 -21.27
C ALA A 325 9.83 15.56 -21.61
N LEU A 326 10.65 15.83 -20.60
CA LEU A 326 12.10 15.89 -20.70
C LEU A 326 12.73 15.18 -19.50
N ASN A 327 13.60 14.21 -19.77
CA ASN A 327 14.43 13.60 -18.72
C ASN A 327 15.79 14.33 -18.67
N CYS A 328 16.07 14.97 -17.54
CA CYS A 328 17.24 15.83 -17.36
C CYS A 328 18.55 15.03 -17.23
N SER A 329 18.47 13.75 -16.84
CA SER A 329 19.64 12.86 -16.71
C SER A 329 20.09 12.27 -18.05
N ALA A 330 19.20 12.24 -19.06
CA ALA A 330 19.46 11.57 -20.33
C ALA A 330 20.26 12.41 -21.35
N ILE A 331 20.41 13.72 -21.12
CA ILE A 331 21.02 14.66 -22.07
C ILE A 331 22.18 15.40 -21.40
N PRO A 332 23.37 15.49 -22.03
CA PRO A 332 24.47 16.29 -21.50
C PRO A 332 24.09 17.76 -21.29
N ALA A 333 24.61 18.39 -20.23
CA ALA A 333 24.16 19.71 -19.76
C ALA A 333 24.10 20.81 -20.84
N SER A 334 25.08 20.89 -21.73
CA SER A 334 25.10 21.88 -22.81
C SER A 334 24.01 21.66 -23.86
N MET A 335 23.69 20.40 -24.17
CA MET A 335 22.55 20.06 -25.03
C MET A 335 21.23 20.27 -24.28
N LEU A 336 21.17 19.94 -22.98
CA LEU A 336 19.99 20.13 -22.15
C LEU A 336 19.58 21.60 -22.09
N GLU A 337 20.54 22.51 -21.94
CA GLU A 337 20.31 23.96 -22.00
C GLU A 337 19.61 24.38 -23.30
N SER A 338 20.15 23.90 -24.43
CA SER A 338 19.66 24.22 -25.76
C SER A 338 18.29 23.62 -26.04
N GLU A 339 18.00 22.43 -25.51
CA GLU A 339 16.65 21.84 -25.57
C GLU A 339 15.67 22.67 -24.75
N ILE A 340 15.97 22.98 -23.49
CA ILE A 340 15.04 23.66 -22.59
C ILE A 340 14.72 25.09 -23.06
N PHE A 341 15.76 25.88 -23.37
CA PHE A 341 15.63 27.32 -23.61
C PHE A 341 15.69 27.72 -25.09
N GLY A 342 16.09 26.81 -25.98
CA GLY A 342 16.28 27.11 -27.40
C GLY A 342 17.56 27.90 -27.67
N HIS A 343 17.84 28.15 -28.94
CA HIS A 343 19.02 28.91 -29.36
C HIS A 343 18.78 29.71 -30.64
N VAL A 344 19.57 30.77 -30.80
CA VAL A 344 19.66 31.55 -32.05
C VAL A 344 20.82 31.02 -32.88
N LYS A 345 20.70 31.05 -34.21
CA LYS A 345 21.75 30.69 -35.14
C LYS A 345 23.07 31.39 -34.79
N GLY A 346 24.15 30.63 -34.76
CA GLY A 346 25.50 31.13 -34.45
C GLY A 346 25.82 31.28 -32.96
N SER A 347 24.92 30.90 -32.04
CA SER A 347 25.19 30.99 -30.59
C SER A 347 26.28 30.04 -30.09
N PHE A 348 26.56 28.96 -30.82
CA PHE A 348 27.68 28.03 -30.60
C PHE A 348 28.02 27.32 -31.92
N THR A 349 29.14 26.60 -31.97
CA THR A 349 29.71 26.00 -33.21
C THR A 349 28.72 25.14 -34.02
N ASN A 350 27.75 24.49 -33.36
CA ASN A 350 26.75 23.64 -33.99
C ASN A 350 25.35 24.30 -34.14
N ALA A 351 25.21 25.60 -33.85
CA ALA A 351 23.94 26.34 -33.96
C ALA A 351 23.69 26.78 -35.41
N ILE A 352 23.35 25.83 -36.28
CA ILE A 352 23.21 26.05 -37.73
C ILE A 352 21.93 26.84 -38.09
N ALA A 353 20.91 26.77 -37.25
CA ALA A 353 19.63 27.46 -37.41
C ALA A 353 19.05 27.85 -36.04
N ASP A 354 18.05 28.73 -36.05
CA ASP A 354 17.27 29.04 -34.84
C ASP A 354 16.46 27.81 -34.41
N LYS A 355 16.41 27.56 -33.10
CA LYS A 355 15.63 26.46 -32.53
C LYS A 355 14.82 26.97 -31.33
N PRO A 356 13.47 26.79 -31.32
CA PRO A 356 12.66 27.12 -30.16
C PRO A 356 12.94 26.16 -29.00
N GLY A 357 12.90 26.67 -27.77
CA GLY A 357 13.06 25.88 -26.56
C GLY A 357 11.83 25.03 -26.22
N LEU A 358 12.00 23.98 -25.42
CA LEU A 358 10.92 23.12 -24.98
C LEU A 358 9.88 23.84 -24.11
N PHE A 359 10.26 24.93 -23.43
CA PHE A 359 9.29 25.80 -22.75
C PHE A 359 8.37 26.54 -23.72
N GLU A 360 8.92 27.09 -24.81
CA GLU A 360 8.13 27.76 -25.86
C GLU A 360 7.19 26.75 -26.52
N VAL A 361 7.70 25.56 -26.76
CA VAL A 361 6.99 24.44 -27.35
C VAL A 361 5.85 23.92 -26.46
N ALA A 362 5.99 24.04 -25.14
CA ALA A 362 4.99 23.68 -24.14
C ALA A 362 4.03 24.83 -23.80
N ASP A 363 4.11 25.97 -24.53
CA ASP A 363 3.27 27.13 -24.22
C ASP A 363 1.78 26.77 -24.26
N GLY A 364 1.03 27.28 -23.28
CA GLY A 364 -0.37 26.91 -23.05
C GLY A 364 -0.61 25.47 -22.60
N GLY A 365 0.45 24.66 -22.43
CA GLY A 365 0.43 23.26 -22.03
C GLY A 365 1.20 23.00 -20.73
N THR A 366 1.84 21.84 -20.64
CA THR A 366 2.59 21.39 -19.45
C THR A 366 3.98 20.94 -19.85
N ILE A 367 5.02 21.40 -19.14
CA ILE A 367 6.36 20.84 -19.23
C ILE A 367 6.61 19.91 -18.04
N PHE A 368 6.99 18.67 -18.33
CA PHE A 368 7.37 17.67 -17.36
C PHE A 368 8.90 17.51 -17.36
N LEU A 369 9.52 17.78 -16.20
CA LEU A 369 10.95 17.71 -15.98
C LEU A 369 11.27 16.53 -15.06
N ASP A 370 11.63 15.39 -15.64
CA ASP A 370 12.02 14.18 -14.91
C ASP A 370 13.50 14.23 -14.51
N GLU A 371 13.81 13.66 -13.36
CA GLU A 371 15.12 13.71 -12.70
C GLU A 371 15.70 15.14 -12.61
N ILE A 372 14.87 16.11 -12.20
CA ILE A 372 15.25 17.53 -12.12
C ILE A 372 16.44 17.78 -11.18
N GLY A 373 16.66 16.88 -10.22
CA GLY A 373 17.82 16.92 -9.33
C GLY A 373 19.14 16.90 -10.09
N GLU A 374 19.20 16.27 -11.27
CA GLU A 374 20.42 16.13 -12.07
C GLU A 374 20.79 17.38 -12.88
N MET A 375 20.00 18.46 -12.82
CA MET A 375 20.34 19.72 -13.48
C MET A 375 21.58 20.38 -12.87
N SER A 376 22.43 20.98 -13.70
CA SER A 376 23.56 21.79 -13.22
C SER A 376 23.08 23.06 -12.52
N PRO A 377 23.88 23.65 -11.60
CA PRO A 377 23.51 24.89 -10.89
C PRO A 377 23.16 26.06 -11.82
N ASP A 378 23.83 26.17 -12.97
CA ASP A 378 23.57 27.22 -13.96
C ASP A 378 22.20 27.05 -14.64
N LEU A 379 21.82 25.80 -14.95
CA LEU A 379 20.50 25.49 -15.49
C LEU A 379 19.40 25.75 -14.46
N GLN A 380 19.66 25.41 -13.20
CA GLN A 380 18.74 25.69 -12.09
C GLN A 380 18.47 27.20 -11.95
N ALA A 381 19.50 28.05 -12.07
CA ALA A 381 19.34 29.50 -12.03
C ALA A 381 18.49 30.04 -13.19
N LYS A 382 18.67 29.49 -14.41
CA LYS A 382 17.85 29.87 -15.57
C LYS A 382 16.41 29.39 -15.44
N LEU A 383 16.20 28.18 -14.94
CA LEU A 383 14.87 27.64 -14.68
C LEU A 383 14.11 28.47 -13.64
N LEU A 384 14.79 28.89 -12.56
CA LEU A 384 14.21 29.77 -11.55
C LEU A 384 13.66 31.05 -12.18
N ARG A 385 14.44 31.69 -13.07
CA ARG A 385 13.99 32.90 -13.79
C ARG A 385 12.74 32.66 -14.63
N VAL A 386 12.62 31.48 -15.27
CA VAL A 386 11.41 31.11 -16.03
C VAL A 386 10.21 30.97 -15.09
N LEU A 387 10.38 30.32 -13.94
CA LEU A 387 9.31 30.14 -12.95
C LEU A 387 8.89 31.44 -12.25
N GLU A 388 9.80 32.40 -12.13
CA GLU A 388 9.52 33.70 -11.51
C GLU A 388 8.84 34.67 -12.47
N LEU A 389 9.36 34.79 -13.69
CA LEU A 389 8.96 35.83 -14.64
C LEU A 389 8.01 35.33 -15.73
N GLY A 390 7.90 34.02 -15.95
CA GLY A 390 7.15 33.44 -17.06
C GLY A 390 7.73 33.81 -18.42
N VAL A 391 9.03 34.06 -18.50
CA VAL A 391 9.75 34.38 -19.74
C VAL A 391 10.96 33.49 -19.94
N VAL A 392 11.22 33.12 -21.18
CA VAL A 392 12.37 32.34 -21.63
C VAL A 392 13.21 33.21 -22.56
N ARG A 393 14.52 33.11 -22.45
CA ARG A 393 15.47 33.73 -23.38
C ARG A 393 16.30 32.64 -24.04
N ARG A 394 16.31 32.62 -25.38
CA ARG A 394 17.12 31.69 -26.17
C ARG A 394 18.61 31.93 -25.95
N ILE A 395 19.41 30.87 -26.04
CA ILE A 395 20.88 30.98 -25.97
C ILE A 395 21.37 31.87 -27.12
N GLY A 396 22.19 32.87 -26.78
CA GLY A 396 22.69 33.87 -27.72
C GLY A 396 21.65 34.92 -28.17
N GLY A 397 20.40 34.81 -27.72
CA GLY A 397 19.33 35.77 -27.99
C GLY A 397 19.20 36.85 -26.91
N THR A 398 18.62 37.99 -27.27
CA THR A 398 18.34 39.10 -26.35
C THR A 398 16.85 39.30 -26.06
N GLU A 399 15.97 38.60 -26.80
CA GLU A 399 14.53 38.71 -26.68
C GLU A 399 13.98 37.86 -25.52
N ASP A 400 13.08 38.44 -24.73
CA ASP A 400 12.35 37.74 -23.68
C ASP A 400 11.01 37.23 -24.25
N ILE A 401 10.86 35.91 -24.32
CA ILE A 401 9.71 35.22 -24.90
C ILE A 401 8.78 34.77 -23.78
N ARG A 402 7.55 35.28 -23.76
CA ARG A 402 6.58 34.92 -22.71
C ARG A 402 6.04 33.51 -22.91
N VAL A 403 6.03 32.71 -21.85
CA VAL A 403 5.52 31.33 -21.84
C VAL A 403 4.54 31.14 -20.67
N ARG A 404 3.50 30.34 -20.88
CA ARG A 404 2.44 30.01 -19.90
C ARG A 404 2.35 28.51 -19.60
N SER A 405 3.47 27.82 -19.81
CA SER A 405 3.62 26.38 -19.59
C SER A 405 3.60 26.07 -18.10
N ARG A 406 2.73 25.14 -17.68
CA ARG A 406 2.75 24.63 -16.29
C ARG A 406 3.96 23.73 -16.09
N VAL A 407 4.60 23.82 -14.94
CA VAL A 407 5.73 22.94 -14.60
C VAL A 407 5.27 21.80 -13.71
N VAL A 408 5.57 20.57 -14.13
CA VAL A 408 5.55 19.37 -13.28
C VAL A 408 6.99 18.86 -13.22
N ALA A 409 7.54 18.69 -12.02
CA ALA A 409 8.90 18.22 -11.82
C ALA A 409 8.89 16.88 -11.09
N ALA A 410 9.86 16.02 -11.38
CA ALA A 410 10.04 14.75 -10.70
C ALA A 410 11.50 14.51 -10.33
N THR A 411 11.72 13.86 -9.18
CA THR A 411 13.06 13.50 -8.71
C THR A 411 13.01 12.34 -7.71
N ASN A 412 14.10 11.59 -7.63
CA ASN A 412 14.35 10.59 -6.59
C ASN A 412 15.29 11.09 -5.48
N ARG A 413 15.78 12.34 -5.56
CA ARG A 413 16.69 12.91 -4.56
C ARG A 413 15.98 13.17 -3.24
N ASP A 414 16.77 13.10 -2.15
CA ASP A 414 16.28 13.38 -0.80
C ASP A 414 15.73 14.81 -0.69
N ARG A 415 14.51 14.91 -0.13
CA ARG A 415 13.79 16.18 0.03
C ARG A 415 14.55 17.14 0.94
N THR A 416 15.08 16.65 2.05
CA THR A 416 15.76 17.45 3.07
C THR A 416 17.08 18.00 2.54
N ALA A 417 17.82 17.19 1.79
CA ALA A 417 19.04 17.60 1.10
C ALA A 417 18.78 18.76 0.12
N MET A 418 17.73 18.65 -0.71
CA MET A 418 17.36 19.72 -1.65
C MET A 418 16.93 21.01 -0.93
N GLN A 419 16.17 20.90 0.17
CA GLN A 419 15.78 22.05 1.00
C GLN A 419 17.00 22.79 1.56
N ASN A 420 18.03 22.05 1.93
CA ASN A 420 19.27 22.57 2.53
C ASN A 420 20.30 23.06 1.48
N GLY A 421 19.96 23.08 0.20
CA GLY A 421 20.87 23.55 -0.84
C GLY A 421 21.89 22.52 -1.32
N GLN A 422 21.75 21.24 -0.93
CA GLN A 422 22.74 20.21 -1.24
C GLN A 422 22.52 19.64 -2.65
N GLY A 423 23.31 20.10 -3.61
CA GLY A 423 23.23 19.67 -5.01
C GLY A 423 21.99 20.17 -5.76
N PHE A 424 21.15 20.99 -5.11
CA PHE A 424 19.98 21.64 -5.70
C PHE A 424 19.74 22.97 -4.98
N ARG A 425 19.46 24.06 -5.70
CA ARG A 425 19.28 25.37 -5.07
C ARG A 425 17.99 25.41 -4.25
N SER A 426 18.08 25.93 -3.03
CA SER A 426 16.94 26.04 -2.12
C SER A 426 15.85 26.97 -2.64
N ASP A 427 16.22 28.08 -3.29
CA ASP A 427 15.27 29.02 -3.90
C ASP A 427 14.42 28.37 -5.00
N LEU A 428 15.06 27.61 -5.90
CA LEU A 428 14.37 26.82 -6.91
C LEU A 428 13.50 25.73 -6.29
N TYR A 429 13.96 25.07 -5.23
CA TYR A 429 13.16 24.08 -4.51
C TYR A 429 11.85 24.69 -4.04
N TYR A 430 11.89 25.80 -3.30
CA TYR A 430 10.67 26.43 -2.79
C TYR A 430 9.76 26.96 -3.90
N ARG A 431 10.32 27.36 -5.05
CA ARG A 431 9.52 27.76 -6.22
C ARG A 431 8.82 26.60 -6.90
N LEU A 432 9.37 25.39 -6.85
CA LEU A 432 8.76 24.19 -7.43
C LEU A 432 7.86 23.43 -6.43
N ALA A 433 8.20 23.47 -5.14
CA ALA A 433 7.58 22.70 -4.07
C ALA A 433 6.28 23.32 -3.53
N HIS A 434 5.45 23.92 -4.40
CA HIS A 434 4.14 24.45 -4.01
C HIS A 434 3.14 23.34 -3.70
N ALA A 435 3.16 22.27 -4.51
CA ALA A 435 2.41 21.06 -4.26
C ALA A 435 3.36 19.86 -4.40
N VAL A 436 3.65 19.17 -3.30
CA VAL A 436 4.62 18.08 -3.24
C VAL A 436 3.89 16.77 -2.98
N TYR A 437 4.08 15.80 -3.87
CA TYR A 437 3.47 14.48 -3.78
C TYR A 437 4.54 13.40 -3.83
N GLU A 438 4.57 12.54 -2.82
CA GLU A 438 5.60 11.51 -2.66
C GLU A 438 5.04 10.13 -2.97
N LEU A 439 5.50 9.52 -4.05
CA LEU A 439 5.07 8.20 -4.47
C LEU A 439 5.80 7.13 -3.64
N PRO A 440 5.07 6.31 -2.87
CA PRO A 440 5.68 5.21 -2.13
C PRO A 440 6.32 4.21 -3.11
N GLY A 441 7.43 3.60 -2.69
CA GLY A 441 7.96 2.42 -3.37
C GLY A 441 6.97 1.26 -3.31
N LEU A 442 7.05 0.32 -4.26
CA LEU A 442 6.12 -0.80 -4.40
C LEU A 442 6.04 -1.65 -3.12
N ARG A 443 7.16 -1.80 -2.41
CA ARG A 443 7.23 -2.47 -1.10
C ARG A 443 6.31 -1.88 -0.03
N ALA A 444 5.96 -0.60 -0.13
CA ALA A 444 5.10 0.11 0.81
C ALA A 444 3.64 0.19 0.32
N ARG A 445 3.29 -0.46 -0.80
CA ARG A 445 1.94 -0.38 -1.41
C ARG A 445 1.03 -1.56 -1.07
N GLY A 446 1.41 -2.43 -0.14
CA GLY A 446 0.59 -3.58 0.29
C GLY A 446 0.28 -4.54 -0.87
N ASP A 447 -1.01 -4.83 -1.09
CA ASP A 447 -1.48 -5.80 -2.10
C ASP A 447 -1.35 -5.35 -3.56
N ASP A 448 -0.80 -4.16 -3.82
CA ASP A 448 -0.60 -3.66 -5.18
C ASP A 448 0.30 -4.57 -6.03
N VAL A 449 1.23 -5.32 -5.42
CA VAL A 449 2.07 -6.29 -6.16
C VAL A 449 1.19 -7.32 -6.87
N GLU A 450 0.23 -7.92 -6.16
CA GLU A 450 -0.66 -8.94 -6.71
C GLU A 450 -1.53 -8.35 -7.83
N LEU A 451 -2.11 -7.17 -7.58
CA LEU A 451 -2.95 -6.47 -8.54
C LEU A 451 -2.20 -6.14 -9.83
N LEU A 452 -0.96 -5.66 -9.71
CA LEU A 452 -0.10 -5.33 -10.84
C LEU A 452 0.35 -6.59 -11.60
N VAL A 453 0.65 -7.68 -10.90
CA VAL A 453 0.95 -8.98 -11.52
C VAL A 453 -0.20 -9.45 -12.37
N GLU A 454 -1.43 -9.45 -11.84
CA GLU A 454 -2.62 -9.84 -12.60
C GLU A 454 -2.85 -8.95 -13.82
N HIS A 455 -2.69 -7.64 -13.65
CA HIS A 455 -2.81 -6.66 -14.73
C HIS A 455 -1.80 -6.94 -15.85
N PHE A 456 -0.52 -7.11 -15.52
CA PHE A 456 0.53 -7.38 -16.51
C PHE A 456 0.41 -8.76 -17.13
N LEU A 457 0.05 -9.79 -16.37
CA LEU A 457 -0.21 -11.13 -16.93
C LEU A 457 -1.31 -11.07 -17.99
N ALA A 458 -2.41 -10.37 -17.73
CA ALA A 458 -3.51 -10.24 -18.67
C ALA A 458 -3.08 -9.52 -19.97
N ILE A 459 -2.25 -8.47 -19.84
CA ILE A 459 -1.69 -7.73 -20.98
C ILE A 459 -0.77 -8.65 -21.80
N PHE A 460 0.24 -9.24 -21.19
CA PHE A 460 1.27 -9.98 -21.90
C PHE A 460 0.76 -11.31 -22.45
N ASN A 461 -0.19 -11.97 -21.78
CA ASN A 461 -0.86 -13.14 -22.35
C ASN A 461 -1.57 -12.80 -23.66
N ARG A 462 -2.25 -11.65 -23.71
CA ARG A 462 -2.92 -11.17 -24.91
C ARG A 462 -1.92 -10.80 -26.01
N GLU A 463 -0.87 -10.06 -25.67
CA GLU A 463 0.15 -9.60 -26.62
C GLU A 463 0.97 -10.76 -27.22
N HIS A 464 1.26 -11.80 -26.43
CA HIS A 464 2.06 -12.94 -26.87
C HIS A 464 1.25 -14.18 -27.27
N GLY A 465 -0.09 -14.11 -27.24
CA GLY A 465 -0.96 -15.25 -27.54
C GLY A 465 -0.74 -16.44 -26.60
N LYS A 466 -0.44 -16.16 -25.32
CA LYS A 466 -0.16 -17.12 -24.27
C LYS A 466 -1.34 -17.22 -23.30
N SER A 467 -1.33 -18.25 -22.47
CA SER A 467 -2.29 -18.43 -21.36
C SER A 467 -1.53 -18.78 -20.07
N ALA A 468 -0.50 -17.98 -19.78
CA ALA A 468 0.33 -18.16 -18.61
C ALA A 468 -0.45 -17.82 -17.33
N SER A 469 -0.30 -18.67 -16.31
CA SER A 469 -0.92 -18.55 -14.99
C SER A 469 0.13 -18.84 -13.91
N LEU A 470 0.03 -18.19 -12.76
CA LEU A 470 0.95 -18.39 -11.63
C LEU A 470 0.40 -19.41 -10.64
N THR A 471 1.27 -20.27 -10.12
CA THR A 471 0.95 -21.06 -8.92
C THR A 471 0.85 -20.16 -7.68
N PRO A 472 0.11 -20.56 -6.63
CA PRO A 472 0.07 -19.81 -5.37
C PRO A 472 1.47 -19.50 -4.81
N SER A 473 2.39 -20.47 -4.86
CA SER A 473 3.78 -20.29 -4.43
C SER A 473 4.59 -19.32 -5.30
N ALA A 474 4.28 -19.20 -6.60
CA ALA A 474 4.93 -18.21 -7.46
C ALA A 474 4.44 -16.78 -7.16
N ARG A 475 3.16 -16.63 -6.82
CA ARG A 475 2.57 -15.36 -6.35
C ARG A 475 3.18 -14.91 -5.03
N GLU A 476 3.31 -15.84 -4.07
CA GLU A 476 3.97 -15.58 -2.79
C GLU A 476 5.41 -15.08 -2.98
N ARG A 477 6.21 -15.78 -3.81
CA ARG A 477 7.57 -15.34 -4.14
C ARG A 477 7.64 -13.93 -4.75
N LEU A 478 6.66 -13.56 -5.58
CA LEU A 478 6.57 -12.20 -6.14
C LEU A 478 6.18 -11.18 -5.06
N ARG A 479 5.32 -11.54 -4.12
CA ARG A 479 4.84 -10.67 -3.03
C ARG A 479 5.95 -10.35 -2.02
N GLU A 480 6.77 -11.34 -1.66
CA GLU A 480 7.85 -11.19 -0.67
C GLU A 480 9.06 -10.41 -1.22
N TYR A 481 9.20 -10.29 -2.54
CA TYR A 481 10.35 -9.60 -3.12
C TYR A 481 10.29 -8.09 -2.87
N PRO A 482 11.40 -7.42 -2.49
CA PRO A 482 11.38 -6.00 -2.13
C PRO A 482 11.22 -5.03 -3.31
N TRP A 483 11.31 -5.51 -4.54
CA TRP A 483 11.15 -4.72 -5.77
C TRP A 483 11.99 -3.42 -5.81
N PRO A 484 13.33 -3.48 -5.75
CA PRO A 484 14.19 -2.30 -5.80
C PRO A 484 14.02 -1.45 -7.09
N GLY A 485 13.58 -2.07 -8.20
CA GLY A 485 13.23 -1.35 -9.43
C GLY A 485 11.72 -1.05 -9.57
N ASN A 486 10.96 -1.21 -8.49
CA ASN A 486 9.53 -0.90 -8.38
C ASN A 486 8.69 -1.54 -9.51
N ILE A 487 7.66 -0.84 -9.99
CA ILE A 487 6.72 -1.33 -11.01
C ILE A 487 7.44 -1.60 -12.34
N ARG A 488 8.51 -0.86 -12.66
CA ARG A 488 9.31 -1.10 -13.88
C ARG A 488 9.95 -2.49 -13.87
N GLN A 489 10.55 -2.87 -12.74
CA GLN A 489 11.14 -4.20 -12.57
C GLN A 489 10.05 -5.28 -12.58
N LEU A 490 8.96 -5.07 -11.85
CA LEU A 490 7.84 -6.03 -11.80
C LEU A 490 7.30 -6.32 -13.20
N ARG A 491 7.01 -5.27 -13.99
CA ARG A 491 6.53 -5.40 -15.37
C ARG A 491 7.47 -6.25 -16.22
N ALA A 492 8.78 -5.97 -16.18
CA ALA A 492 9.77 -6.68 -16.97
C ALA A 492 9.89 -8.17 -16.56
N VAL A 493 9.83 -8.43 -15.24
CA VAL A 493 9.84 -9.80 -14.71
C VAL A 493 8.60 -10.57 -15.21
N VAL A 494 7.40 -9.99 -15.11
CA VAL A 494 6.16 -10.65 -15.55
C VAL A 494 6.16 -10.87 -17.07
N GLU A 495 6.61 -9.90 -17.88
CA GLU A 495 6.75 -10.06 -19.35
C GLU A 495 7.65 -11.27 -19.67
N LYS A 496 8.84 -11.34 -19.04
CA LYS A 496 9.80 -12.44 -19.22
C LYS A 496 9.20 -13.79 -18.85
N MET A 497 8.44 -13.85 -17.75
CA MET A 497 7.76 -15.08 -17.33
C MET A 497 6.73 -15.54 -18.36
N VAL A 498 5.91 -14.64 -18.90
CA VAL A 498 4.89 -14.98 -19.91
C VAL A 498 5.53 -15.45 -21.21
N VAL A 499 6.60 -14.78 -21.67
CA VAL A 499 7.33 -15.17 -22.88
C VAL A 499 7.98 -16.55 -22.73
N ALA A 500 8.56 -16.83 -21.56
CA ALA A 500 9.20 -18.10 -21.25
C ALA A 500 8.21 -19.23 -20.91
N ALA A 501 6.91 -18.94 -20.77
CA ALA A 501 5.91 -19.91 -20.37
C ALA A 501 5.85 -21.09 -21.36
N GLY A 502 5.98 -22.30 -20.80
CA GLY A 502 5.88 -23.57 -21.52
C GLY A 502 4.46 -23.86 -22.03
N PRO A 503 4.26 -25.00 -22.70
CA PRO A 503 2.97 -25.37 -23.31
C PRO A 503 1.81 -25.52 -22.31
N ASP A 504 2.11 -25.85 -21.05
CA ASP A 504 1.16 -25.99 -19.96
C ASP A 504 0.77 -24.64 -19.32
N GLY A 505 1.51 -23.57 -19.65
CA GLY A 505 1.22 -22.20 -19.20
C GLY A 505 1.28 -22.02 -17.68
N LYS A 506 1.84 -22.96 -16.91
CA LYS A 506 1.83 -22.90 -15.44
C LYS A 506 3.20 -22.49 -14.90
N LEU A 507 3.28 -21.27 -14.42
CA LEU A 507 4.49 -20.65 -13.90
C LEU A 507 4.65 -20.94 -12.40
N THR A 508 5.79 -21.52 -12.03
CA THR A 508 6.16 -21.94 -10.69
C THR A 508 7.19 -20.97 -10.07
N PRO A 509 7.56 -21.10 -8.79
CA PRO A 509 8.58 -20.25 -8.18
C PRO A 509 9.92 -20.28 -8.91
N ARG A 510 10.26 -21.37 -9.62
CA ARG A 510 11.52 -21.50 -10.37
C ARG A 510 11.54 -20.63 -11.63
N ASP A 511 10.37 -20.28 -12.13
CA ASP A 511 10.20 -19.48 -13.33
C ASP A 511 10.24 -17.98 -13.02
N VAL A 512 10.34 -17.58 -11.75
CA VAL A 512 10.45 -16.18 -11.33
C VAL A 512 11.93 -15.76 -11.33
N PRO A 513 12.40 -14.98 -12.34
CA PRO A 513 13.81 -14.62 -12.50
C PRO A 513 14.22 -13.49 -11.56
N LEU A 514 14.18 -13.74 -10.24
CA LEU A 514 14.59 -12.79 -9.21
C LEU A 514 16.01 -13.09 -8.77
N GLU A 515 16.85 -12.06 -8.73
CA GLU A 515 18.20 -12.12 -8.17
C GLU A 515 18.19 -11.79 -6.66
N ASP A 516 19.21 -12.25 -5.93
CA ASP A 516 19.37 -12.00 -4.49
C ASP A 516 19.27 -10.50 -4.19
N ALA A 517 18.38 -10.16 -3.26
CA ALA A 517 18.09 -8.79 -2.85
C ALA A 517 19.34 -8.15 -2.23
N GLY A 518 20.08 -7.35 -3.01
CA GLY A 518 21.27 -6.65 -2.53
C GLY A 518 22.24 -6.15 -3.59
N LYS A 519 22.10 -6.58 -4.85
CA LYS A 519 22.86 -6.01 -5.97
C LYS A 519 21.89 -5.52 -7.03
N VAL A 520 21.88 -4.22 -7.31
CA VAL A 520 21.39 -3.72 -8.61
C VAL A 520 22.50 -4.08 -9.61
N PRO A 521 22.30 -5.02 -10.55
CA PRO A 521 23.34 -5.32 -11.51
C PRO A 521 23.33 -4.23 -12.57
N SER A 522 24.49 -3.60 -12.74
CA SER A 522 24.87 -2.84 -13.94
C SER A 522 24.56 -3.60 -15.25
N GLY A 523 24.45 -4.94 -15.21
CA GLY A 523 24.08 -5.80 -16.34
C GLY A 523 22.61 -5.80 -16.76
N MET A 524 21.64 -5.53 -15.87
CA MET A 524 20.21 -5.58 -16.23
C MET A 524 19.81 -4.41 -17.13
N MET A 525 20.47 -3.25 -16.95
CA MET A 525 20.35 -2.09 -17.84
C MET A 525 20.95 -2.38 -19.21
N ALA A 526 22.05 -3.16 -19.26
CA ALA A 526 22.69 -3.58 -20.51
C ALA A 526 21.86 -4.62 -21.29
N GLU A 527 21.17 -5.54 -20.61
CA GLU A 527 20.23 -6.49 -21.25
C GLU A 527 18.96 -5.80 -21.78
N LEU A 528 18.44 -4.80 -21.05
CA LEU A 528 17.32 -3.97 -21.49
C LEU A 528 17.70 -3.07 -22.68
N ASP A 529 18.91 -2.53 -22.66
CA ASP A 529 19.47 -1.78 -23.79
C ASP A 529 19.68 -2.68 -25.01
N ALA A 530 20.09 -3.94 -24.81
CA ALA A 530 20.20 -4.91 -25.89
C ALA A 530 18.84 -5.26 -26.51
N GLU A 531 17.79 -5.42 -25.70
CA GLU A 531 16.43 -5.70 -26.19
C GLU A 531 15.80 -4.49 -26.87
N GLU A 532 15.94 -3.30 -26.29
CA GLU A 532 15.49 -2.05 -26.92
C GLU A 532 16.23 -1.83 -28.25
N ALA A 533 17.53 -2.13 -28.30
CA ALA A 533 18.31 -2.06 -29.53
C ALA A 533 17.86 -3.09 -30.57
N ARG A 534 17.43 -4.30 -30.16
CA ARG A 534 16.82 -5.29 -31.08
C ARG A 534 15.52 -4.77 -31.67
N ARG A 535 14.62 -4.22 -30.84
CA ARG A 535 13.32 -3.68 -31.29
C ARG A 535 13.51 -2.50 -32.25
N ILE A 536 14.44 -1.60 -31.95
CA ILE A 536 14.76 -0.45 -32.83
C ILE A 536 15.37 -0.92 -34.16
N ARG A 537 16.32 -1.86 -34.14
CA ARG A 537 16.90 -2.40 -35.39
C ARG A 537 15.85 -3.10 -36.25
N LYS A 538 14.93 -3.84 -35.63
CA LYS A 538 13.82 -4.49 -36.34
C LYS A 538 12.89 -3.46 -36.97
N ALA A 539 12.45 -2.45 -36.22
CA ALA A 539 11.59 -1.39 -36.77
C ALA A 539 12.27 -0.58 -37.87
N LEU A 540 13.58 -0.35 -37.79
CA LEU A 540 14.36 0.25 -38.88
C LEU A 540 14.43 -0.66 -40.12
N SER A 541 14.59 -1.98 -39.93
CA SER A 541 14.55 -2.95 -41.02
C SER A 541 13.17 -2.99 -41.69
N ASP A 542 12.09 -3.07 -40.91
CA ASP A 542 10.71 -3.12 -41.39
C ASP A 542 10.30 -1.80 -42.09
N ALA A 543 10.94 -0.68 -41.73
CA ALA A 543 10.76 0.63 -42.35
C ALA A 543 11.78 0.96 -43.45
N ASN A 544 12.59 0.01 -43.92
CA ASN A 544 13.66 0.23 -44.91
C ASN A 544 14.61 1.40 -44.57
N GLY A 545 14.94 1.57 -43.29
CA GLY A 545 15.82 2.64 -42.78
C GLY A 545 15.17 4.02 -42.67
N ILE A 546 13.88 4.17 -42.99
CA ILE A 546 13.17 5.44 -42.90
C ILE A 546 12.81 5.71 -41.43
N LYS A 547 13.62 6.56 -40.77
CA LYS A 547 13.54 6.84 -39.32
C LYS A 547 12.19 7.40 -38.85
N THR A 548 11.45 8.11 -39.70
CA THR A 548 10.08 8.58 -39.37
C THR A 548 9.08 7.42 -39.32
N ALA A 549 9.07 6.55 -40.32
CA ALA A 549 8.20 5.37 -40.35
C ALA A 549 8.57 4.36 -39.26
N ALA A 550 9.87 4.17 -38.97
CA ALA A 550 10.31 3.34 -37.85
C ALA A 550 9.82 3.87 -36.50
N ALA A 551 9.76 5.19 -36.33
CA ALA A 551 9.24 5.82 -35.11
C ALA A 551 7.72 5.61 -34.97
N GLU A 552 6.98 5.66 -36.07
CA GLU A 552 5.55 5.33 -36.13
C GLU A 552 5.28 3.86 -35.79
N ILE A 553 6.06 2.92 -36.34
CA ILE A 553 5.99 1.48 -36.02
C ILE A 553 6.23 1.23 -34.52
N LEU A 554 7.14 2.01 -33.92
CA LEU A 554 7.47 1.93 -32.50
C LEU A 554 6.54 2.76 -31.59
N GLY A 555 5.59 3.51 -32.16
CA GLY A 555 4.67 4.36 -31.40
C GLY A 555 5.34 5.53 -30.66
N ILE A 556 6.51 5.99 -31.12
CA ILE A 556 7.29 7.07 -30.49
C ILE A 556 7.54 8.23 -31.47
N SER A 557 7.89 9.41 -30.95
CA SER A 557 8.29 10.52 -31.81
C SER A 557 9.62 10.23 -32.52
N ARG A 558 9.81 10.77 -33.74
CA ARG A 558 11.08 10.68 -34.48
C ARG A 558 12.27 11.16 -33.64
N THR A 559 12.09 12.21 -32.85
CA THR A 559 13.14 12.76 -31.97
C THR A 559 13.49 11.77 -30.85
N THR A 560 12.49 11.10 -30.27
CA THR A 560 12.67 10.06 -29.26
C THR A 560 13.41 8.86 -29.85
N LEU A 561 13.09 8.44 -31.08
CA LEU A 561 13.81 7.37 -31.77
C LEU A 561 15.28 7.72 -31.99
N LEU A 562 15.57 8.93 -32.48
CA LEU A 562 16.95 9.39 -32.73
C LEU A 562 17.76 9.46 -31.43
N GLY A 563 17.15 9.90 -30.32
CA GLY A 563 17.76 9.88 -29.00
C GLY A 563 18.11 8.46 -28.55
N LYS A 564 17.19 7.50 -28.72
CA LYS A 564 17.40 6.09 -28.40
C LYS A 564 18.47 5.42 -29.28
N MET A 565 18.46 5.69 -30.59
CA MET A 565 19.49 5.20 -31.52
C MET A 565 20.90 5.67 -31.13
N LYS A 566 21.06 6.97 -30.81
CA LYS A 566 22.35 7.54 -30.41
C LYS A 566 22.84 6.97 -29.08
N ARG A 567 21.93 6.77 -28.12
CA ARG A 567 22.22 6.17 -26.81
C ARG A 567 22.69 4.72 -26.93
N LEU A 568 22.10 3.97 -27.87
CA LEU A 568 22.32 2.54 -28.07
C LEU A 568 23.36 2.19 -29.16
N GLY A 569 24.01 3.20 -29.76
CA GLY A 569 25.02 3.00 -30.81
C GLY A 569 24.46 2.37 -32.10
N ILE A 570 23.25 2.76 -32.51
CA ILE A 570 22.59 2.28 -33.74
C ILE A 570 22.64 3.41 -34.78
N GLU A 571 23.20 3.15 -35.96
CA GLU A 571 23.36 4.13 -37.05
C GLU A 571 22.11 4.28 -37.94
#